data_AF-A0A7X7DN64-F1
#
_entry.id   AF-A0A7X7DN64-F1
#
_cell.length_a   1.000
_cell.length_b   1.000
_cell.length_c   1.000
_cell.angle_alpha   90.00
_cell.angle_beta   90.00
_cell.angle_gamma   90.00
#
_symmetry.space_group_name_H-M   'P 1'
#
loop_
_entity.id
_entity.type
_entity.pdbx_description
1 polymer ?
#
loop_
_entity_poly.entity_id
_entity_poly.type
_entity_poly.pdbx_seq_one_letter_code
_entity_poly.pdbx_strand_id
1 'polypeptide(L)'
;MKAHYQRNLLLLLLVCSVLLSLTCISRNNPWDPLNGCPDMLRAEYRSDVENAIEFSIARVQNGISKLDQFFDDYSISSEYVDSLLRFNDSIRAGFNQITSHNESLRMDNNAADCSLTTTLDTFRLLDTIEHFSPDSITQYTSTFRFDSLLVVSEIETGNKRCPPSGIFTAMQSDALCKPLVEFSQREDSLRRIQNRYLEKYSDKNVSIGKTNDSLLQINATIKNYNDSILALQLFCRKNPVVNADTLKKRPSTLNPGDTLYIGAATFTNGDFKFSNRGDLLKPIVVIGSPYMNTVFDGMSFVLSVSKNIVFENLVIQNAKDSIGVRIEGYCENITFRNCIIRNNAKSGIEASVSYLDLVNCQIYGNKQDGIYIEKGQTAIPQLIGANLLIVRNGRYGIFSLNTGVKIGKTTISDNDSGGIYLNDPEEQSLFSFVNFTYNKNFGVYKTPTEKPRGTVYFSGCNFFENSNRDIDIESKYIDSKETLLTEEPLYIDRASMNYRIAPSSTIYHLSIGYQYGN
;
A
#
# COMPACT_ATOMS: atom_id res chain seq x y z
N MET A 1 47.89 -47.63 -100.95
CA MET A 1 46.44 -47.34 -100.81
C MET A 1 45.61 -48.47 -100.16
N LYS A 2 45.93 -49.77 -100.32
CA LYS A 2 45.18 -50.87 -99.66
C LYS A 2 45.31 -50.95 -98.12
N ALA A 3 46.43 -50.52 -97.54
CA ALA A 3 46.64 -50.59 -96.09
C ALA A 3 45.87 -49.54 -95.27
N HIS A 4 45.45 -48.42 -95.89
CA HIS A 4 44.72 -47.37 -95.19
C HIS A 4 43.22 -47.66 -95.06
N TYR A 5 42.66 -48.47 -95.97
CA TYR A 5 41.24 -48.82 -95.98
C TYR A 5 40.90 -49.88 -94.92
N GLN A 6 41.79 -50.85 -94.68
CA GLN A 6 41.57 -51.86 -93.64
C GLN A 6 41.65 -51.29 -92.20
N ARG A 7 42.49 -50.26 -91.98
CA ARG A 7 42.57 -49.59 -90.66
C ARG A 7 41.32 -48.79 -90.34
N ASN A 8 40.74 -48.11 -91.33
CA ASN A 8 39.52 -47.32 -91.12
C ASN A 8 38.28 -48.19 -90.98
N LEU A 9 38.20 -49.34 -91.67
CA LEU A 9 37.09 -50.27 -91.52
C LEU A 9 37.11 -50.98 -90.14
N LEU A 10 38.30 -51.34 -89.65
CA LEU A 10 38.44 -51.92 -88.31
C LEU A 10 38.10 -50.92 -87.21
N LEU A 11 38.49 -49.64 -87.37
CA LEU A 11 38.15 -48.58 -86.42
C LEU A 11 36.65 -48.28 -86.43
N LEU A 12 36.00 -48.28 -87.60
CA LEU A 12 34.55 -48.07 -87.71
C LEU A 12 33.76 -49.22 -87.07
N LEU A 13 34.21 -50.47 -87.26
CA LEU A 13 33.60 -51.64 -86.62
C LEU A 13 33.82 -51.66 -85.10
N LEU A 14 34.98 -51.18 -84.62
CA LEU A 14 35.25 -51.05 -83.18
C LEU A 14 34.40 -49.94 -82.54
N VAL A 15 34.25 -48.79 -83.22
CA VAL A 15 33.43 -47.67 -82.75
C VAL A 15 31.95 -48.02 -82.77
N CYS A 16 31.45 -48.71 -83.80
CA CYS A 16 30.07 -49.22 -83.82
C CYS A 16 29.83 -50.28 -82.73
N SER A 17 30.80 -51.16 -82.46
CA SER A 17 30.74 -52.16 -81.37
C SER A 17 30.67 -51.50 -79.99
N VAL A 18 31.46 -50.45 -79.74
CA VAL A 18 31.47 -49.70 -78.47
C VAL A 18 30.19 -48.85 -78.32
N LEU A 19 29.66 -48.26 -79.39
CA LEU A 19 28.41 -47.48 -79.34
C LEU A 19 27.16 -48.35 -79.21
N LEU A 20 27.15 -49.56 -79.80
CA LEU A 20 26.06 -50.54 -79.60
C LEU A 20 26.10 -51.21 -78.21
N SER A 21 27.27 -51.30 -77.58
CA SER A 21 27.38 -51.76 -76.17
C SER A 21 27.08 -50.66 -75.14
N LEU A 22 27.19 -49.38 -75.51
CA LEU A 22 26.79 -48.25 -74.66
C LEU A 22 25.27 -47.93 -74.68
N THR A 23 24.51 -48.47 -75.63
CA THR A 23 23.05 -48.23 -75.75
C THR A 23 22.18 -49.37 -75.22
N CYS A 24 22.79 -50.42 -74.67
CA CYS A 24 22.09 -51.50 -73.96
C CYS A 24 22.58 -51.63 -72.51
N ILE A 25 22.73 -50.51 -71.78
CA ILE A 25 22.50 -50.59 -70.33
C ILE A 25 20.99 -50.79 -70.20
N SER A 26 20.57 -52.02 -69.89
CA SER A 26 19.18 -52.32 -69.63
C SER A 26 18.66 -51.29 -68.63
N ARG A 27 17.61 -50.54 -68.99
CA ARG A 27 16.92 -49.59 -68.10
C ARG A 27 16.29 -50.26 -66.87
N ASN A 28 16.47 -51.57 -66.71
CA ASN A 28 16.20 -52.31 -65.48
C ASN A 28 17.42 -52.29 -64.54
N ASN A 29 18.24 -51.24 -64.57
CA ASN A 29 19.21 -51.01 -63.51
C ASN A 29 18.48 -50.30 -62.36
N PRO A 30 18.22 -50.98 -61.22
CA PRO A 30 17.56 -50.37 -60.06
C PRO A 30 18.38 -49.24 -59.43
N TRP A 31 19.61 -49.01 -59.90
CA TRP A 31 20.51 -47.95 -59.45
C TRP A 31 20.56 -46.73 -60.39
N ASP A 32 19.69 -46.64 -61.41
CA ASP A 32 19.56 -45.43 -62.23
C ASP A 32 18.79 -44.33 -61.46
N PRO A 33 19.41 -43.18 -61.13
CA PRO A 33 18.79 -42.11 -60.34
C PRO A 33 17.54 -41.47 -60.99
N LEU A 34 17.26 -41.76 -62.27
CA LEU A 34 16.04 -41.30 -62.96
C LEU A 34 14.85 -42.28 -62.85
N ASN A 35 15.06 -43.52 -62.42
CA ASN A 35 14.01 -44.53 -62.32
C ASN A 35 13.28 -44.57 -60.97
N GLY A 36 13.68 -43.69 -60.03
CA GLY A 36 13.14 -43.64 -58.69
C GLY A 36 13.52 -44.86 -57.84
N CYS A 37 13.20 -44.79 -56.55
CA CYS A 37 13.46 -45.87 -55.61
C CYS A 37 12.64 -47.13 -55.97
N PRO A 38 13.28 -48.31 -56.13
CA PRO A 38 12.55 -49.57 -56.26
C PRO A 38 11.59 -49.78 -55.09
N ASP A 39 10.40 -50.32 -55.34
CA ASP A 39 9.35 -50.43 -54.31
C ASP A 39 9.80 -51.23 -53.07
N MET A 40 10.69 -52.21 -53.26
CA MET A 40 11.27 -52.99 -52.16
C MET A 40 12.15 -52.14 -51.24
N LEU A 41 13.02 -51.30 -51.79
CA LEU A 41 13.86 -50.36 -51.03
C LEU A 41 13.02 -49.24 -50.41
N ARG A 42 11.98 -48.77 -51.13
CA ARG A 42 11.02 -47.80 -50.59
C ARG A 42 10.27 -48.36 -49.38
N ALA A 43 9.87 -49.63 -49.42
CA ALA A 43 9.21 -50.32 -48.32
C ALA A 43 10.15 -50.55 -47.13
N GLU A 44 11.40 -50.94 -47.39
CA GLU A 44 12.43 -51.11 -46.36
C GLU A 44 12.72 -49.80 -45.63
N TYR A 45 13.03 -48.73 -46.36
CA TYR A 45 13.28 -47.41 -45.75
C TYR A 45 12.06 -46.80 -45.08
N ARG A 46 10.85 -47.14 -45.56
CA ARG A 46 9.61 -46.74 -44.91
C ARG A 46 9.45 -47.46 -43.56
N SER A 47 9.70 -48.77 -43.53
CA SER A 47 9.66 -49.56 -42.28
C SER A 47 10.66 -49.05 -41.24
N ASP A 48 11.83 -48.54 -41.67
CA ASP A 48 12.84 -47.98 -40.76
C ASP A 48 12.36 -46.74 -40.00
N VAL A 49 11.55 -45.89 -40.65
CA VAL A 49 11.09 -44.61 -40.08
C VAL A 49 9.66 -44.68 -39.52
N GLU A 50 8.83 -45.62 -39.99
CA GLU A 50 7.44 -45.78 -39.56
C GLU A 50 7.32 -46.01 -38.05
N ASN A 51 8.19 -46.83 -37.46
CA ASN A 51 8.16 -47.07 -36.02
C ASN A 51 8.39 -45.78 -35.19
N ALA A 52 9.29 -44.90 -35.65
CA ALA A 52 9.57 -43.63 -34.97
C ALA A 52 8.42 -42.63 -35.15
N ILE A 53 7.81 -42.61 -36.34
CA ILE A 53 6.66 -41.78 -36.67
C ILE A 53 5.42 -42.22 -35.87
N GLU A 54 5.11 -43.52 -35.86
CA GLU A 54 3.97 -44.08 -35.12
C GLU A 54 4.08 -43.84 -33.61
N PHE A 55 5.27 -44.05 -33.04
CA PHE A 55 5.52 -43.77 -31.63
C PHE A 55 5.30 -42.30 -31.28
N SER A 56 5.73 -41.40 -32.16
CA SER A 56 5.56 -39.95 -31.96
C SER A 56 4.11 -39.51 -32.15
N ILE A 57 3.40 -40.06 -33.14
CA ILE A 57 1.97 -39.82 -33.34
C ILE A 57 1.12 -40.33 -32.18
N ALA A 58 1.44 -41.51 -31.63
CA ALA A 58 0.74 -42.05 -30.46
C ALA A 58 0.91 -41.13 -29.22
N ARG A 59 2.11 -40.56 -29.03
CA ARG A 59 2.37 -39.57 -27.97
C ARG A 59 1.60 -38.27 -28.18
N VAL A 60 1.52 -37.79 -29.43
CA VAL A 60 0.70 -36.64 -29.83
C VAL A 60 -0.77 -36.89 -29.50
N GLN A 61 -1.32 -38.03 -29.90
CA GLN A 61 -2.72 -38.39 -29.66
C GLN A 61 -3.05 -38.54 -28.17
N ASN A 62 -2.14 -39.10 -27.37
CA ASN A 62 -2.26 -39.12 -25.92
C ASN A 62 -2.26 -37.68 -25.34
N GLY A 63 -1.43 -36.79 -25.87
CA GLY A 63 -1.45 -35.37 -25.52
C GLY A 63 -2.79 -34.68 -25.85
N ILE A 64 -3.36 -34.97 -27.02
CA ILE A 64 -4.68 -34.48 -27.44
C ILE A 64 -5.78 -34.93 -26.45
N SER A 65 -5.79 -36.21 -26.07
CA SER A 65 -6.77 -36.75 -25.11
C SER A 65 -6.65 -36.10 -23.73
N LYS A 66 -5.44 -35.81 -23.26
CA LYS A 66 -5.22 -35.09 -22.00
C LYS A 66 -5.68 -33.64 -22.05
N LEU A 67 -5.54 -32.98 -23.21
CA LEU A 67 -6.05 -31.63 -23.40
C LEU A 67 -7.58 -31.59 -23.39
N ASP A 68 -8.26 -32.61 -23.93
CA ASP A 68 -9.73 -32.70 -23.86
C ASP A 68 -10.21 -32.84 -22.41
N GLN A 69 -9.59 -33.74 -21.65
CA GLN A 69 -9.89 -33.89 -20.24
C GLN A 69 -9.69 -32.56 -19.48
N PHE A 70 -8.64 -31.80 -19.83
CA PHE A 70 -8.41 -30.47 -19.26
C PHE A 70 -9.50 -29.46 -19.63
N PHE A 71 -10.03 -29.49 -20.86
CA PHE A 71 -11.13 -28.61 -21.26
C PHE A 71 -12.42 -28.91 -20.47
N ASP A 72 -12.71 -30.17 -20.23
CA ASP A 72 -13.88 -30.59 -19.43
C ASP A 72 -13.74 -30.13 -17.96
N ASP A 73 -12.57 -30.36 -17.35
CA ASP A 73 -12.28 -29.91 -15.98
C ASP A 73 -12.30 -28.38 -15.85
N TYR A 74 -11.83 -27.66 -16.87
CA TYR A 74 -11.89 -26.20 -16.94
C TYR A 74 -13.33 -25.69 -17.03
N SER A 75 -14.21 -26.34 -17.81
CA SER A 75 -15.62 -25.95 -17.93
C SER A 75 -16.33 -26.00 -16.58
N ILE A 76 -16.12 -27.09 -15.83
CA ILE A 76 -16.68 -27.27 -14.48
C ILE A 76 -16.15 -26.19 -13.52
N SER A 77 -14.84 -25.91 -13.58
CA SER A 77 -14.20 -24.89 -12.75
C SER A 77 -14.73 -23.49 -13.05
N SER A 78 -14.99 -23.17 -14.33
CA SER A 78 -15.54 -21.88 -14.76
C SER A 78 -16.96 -21.67 -14.23
N GLU A 79 -17.82 -22.69 -14.25
CA GLU A 79 -19.19 -22.61 -13.71
C GLU A 79 -19.18 -22.36 -12.19
N TYR A 80 -18.26 -23.01 -11.47
CA TYR A 80 -18.09 -22.81 -10.04
C TYR A 80 -17.63 -21.40 -9.69
N VAL A 81 -16.65 -20.87 -10.44
CA VAL A 81 -16.20 -19.49 -10.31
C VAL A 81 -17.35 -18.52 -10.56
N ASP A 82 -18.17 -18.74 -11.59
CA ASP A 82 -19.36 -17.89 -11.86
C ASP A 82 -20.42 -17.98 -10.75
N SER A 83 -20.53 -19.12 -10.06
CA SER A 83 -21.37 -19.25 -8.86
C SER A 83 -20.86 -18.42 -7.67
N LEU A 84 -19.56 -18.50 -7.37
CA LEU A 84 -18.93 -17.67 -6.33
C LEU A 84 -19.08 -16.17 -6.61
N LEU A 85 -19.06 -15.78 -7.89
CA LEU A 85 -19.23 -14.39 -8.31
C LEU A 85 -20.65 -13.89 -8.06
N ARG A 86 -21.67 -14.68 -8.41
CA ARG A 86 -23.06 -14.34 -8.10
C ARG A 86 -23.29 -14.21 -6.60
N PHE A 87 -22.61 -15.05 -5.81
CA PHE A 87 -22.65 -14.94 -4.35
C PHE A 87 -22.03 -13.63 -3.84
N ASN A 88 -20.85 -13.23 -4.36
CA ASN A 88 -20.23 -11.95 -4.04
C ASN A 88 -21.09 -10.75 -4.43
N ASP A 89 -21.74 -10.78 -5.60
CA ASP A 89 -22.65 -9.71 -6.01
C ASP A 89 -23.87 -9.61 -5.08
N SER A 90 -24.39 -10.75 -4.61
CA SER A 90 -25.46 -10.80 -3.60
C SER A 90 -25.01 -10.21 -2.26
N ILE A 91 -23.78 -10.52 -1.82
CA ILE A 91 -23.17 -9.91 -0.63
C ILE A 91 -23.09 -8.39 -0.78
N ARG A 92 -22.61 -7.90 -1.94
CA ARG A 92 -22.50 -6.47 -2.23
C ARG A 92 -23.86 -5.76 -2.20
N ALA A 93 -24.90 -6.40 -2.76
CA ALA A 93 -26.26 -5.89 -2.70
C ALA A 93 -26.78 -5.80 -1.26
N GLY A 94 -26.54 -6.82 -0.44
CA GLY A 94 -26.85 -6.80 0.99
C GLY A 94 -26.12 -5.68 1.74
N PHE A 95 -24.85 -5.43 1.42
CA PHE A 95 -24.10 -4.32 2.00
C PHE A 95 -24.64 -2.95 1.60
N ASN A 96 -25.05 -2.75 0.34
CA ASN A 96 -25.68 -1.50 -0.06
C ASN A 96 -26.98 -1.24 0.72
N GLN A 97 -27.73 -2.30 1.03
CA GLN A 97 -28.90 -2.20 1.91
C GLN A 97 -28.51 -1.83 3.34
N ILE A 98 -27.47 -2.43 3.90
CA ILE A 98 -26.95 -2.08 5.24
C ILE A 98 -26.45 -0.63 5.27
N THR A 99 -25.71 -0.17 4.27
CA THR A 99 -25.24 1.21 4.18
C THR A 99 -26.41 2.18 4.09
N SER A 100 -27.41 1.90 3.24
CA SER A 100 -28.63 2.70 3.15
C SER A 100 -29.41 2.70 4.47
N HIS A 101 -29.47 1.56 5.16
CA HIS A 101 -30.08 1.45 6.47
C HIS A 101 -29.29 2.21 7.54
N ASN A 102 -27.96 2.18 7.51
CA ASN A 102 -27.10 2.96 8.40
C ASN A 102 -27.19 4.47 8.13
N GLU A 103 -27.36 4.88 6.88
CA GLU A 103 -27.66 6.27 6.55
C GLU A 103 -29.05 6.67 7.04
N SER A 104 -30.06 5.80 6.88
CA SER A 104 -31.37 5.98 7.50
C SER A 104 -31.25 6.10 9.02
N LEU A 105 -30.56 5.18 9.69
CA LEU A 105 -30.28 5.22 11.12
C LEU A 105 -29.48 6.46 11.52
N ARG A 106 -28.60 6.99 10.65
CA ARG A 106 -27.90 8.27 10.91
C ARG A 106 -28.85 9.46 10.82
N MET A 107 -29.83 9.42 9.92
CA MET A 107 -30.91 10.41 9.84
C MET A 107 -31.89 10.27 11.01
N ASP A 108 -32.22 9.04 11.39
CA ASP A 108 -33.12 8.69 12.48
C ASP A 108 -32.48 8.98 13.84
N ASN A 109 -31.16 8.80 14.01
CA ASN A 109 -30.39 9.13 15.23
C ASN A 109 -30.28 10.64 15.53
N ASN A 110 -30.76 11.52 14.64
CA ASN A 110 -31.03 12.92 15.00
C ASN A 110 -32.32 13.10 15.83
N ALA A 111 -33.08 12.01 16.04
CA ALA A 111 -34.17 11.89 17.00
C ALA A 111 -33.89 10.65 17.89
N ALA A 112 -33.98 10.80 19.21
CA ALA A 112 -33.64 9.73 20.16
C ALA A 112 -34.42 8.42 19.91
N ASP A 113 -33.79 7.25 20.01
CA ASP A 113 -33.90 6.35 21.17
C ASP A 113 -33.00 5.10 21.03
N CYS A 114 -32.57 4.57 22.17
CA CYS A 114 -31.62 3.45 22.28
C CYS A 114 -32.30 2.08 22.18
N SER A 115 -32.02 1.29 21.13
CA SER A 115 -31.72 -0.16 21.27
C SER A 115 -31.38 -0.76 19.90
N LEU A 116 -30.32 -1.55 19.80
CA LEU A 116 -30.37 -2.91 19.23
C LEU A 116 -29.00 -3.60 19.25
N THR A 117 -29.05 -4.92 19.43
CA THR A 117 -27.96 -5.88 19.63
C THR A 117 -27.82 -6.83 18.44
N THR A 118 -26.58 -7.35 18.26
CA THR A 118 -26.17 -8.65 17.67
C THR A 118 -26.32 -8.83 16.13
N THR A 119 -25.48 -9.53 15.35
CA THR A 119 -24.47 -10.60 15.60
C THR A 119 -23.56 -10.87 14.36
N LEU A 120 -22.34 -11.37 14.65
CA LEU A 120 -21.52 -12.47 14.08
C LEU A 120 -21.15 -12.66 12.58
N ASP A 121 -19.83 -12.72 12.37
CA ASP A 121 -18.96 -13.77 11.77
C ASP A 121 -19.42 -14.62 10.59
N THR A 122 -18.60 -14.64 9.52
CA THR A 122 -17.99 -15.87 8.96
C THR A 122 -16.89 -15.51 7.95
N PHE A 123 -15.70 -16.11 8.00
CA PHE A 123 -14.93 -16.51 6.79
C PHE A 123 -13.73 -17.40 7.15
N ARG A 124 -13.81 -18.67 6.75
CA ARG A 124 -12.69 -19.63 6.67
C ARG A 124 -13.01 -20.62 5.55
N LEU A 125 -12.44 -20.46 4.35
CA LEU A 125 -12.37 -21.51 3.30
C LEU A 125 -11.62 -21.00 2.05
N LEU A 126 -10.28 -20.92 2.10
CA LEU A 126 -9.43 -20.54 0.95
C LEU A 126 -8.27 -21.51 0.68
N ASP A 127 -8.33 -22.74 1.18
CA ASP A 127 -7.20 -23.70 1.08
C ASP A 127 -7.19 -24.59 -0.19
N THR A 128 -8.10 -24.40 -1.15
CA THR A 128 -8.27 -25.38 -2.25
C THR A 128 -7.73 -24.94 -3.62
N ILE A 129 -7.09 -23.77 -3.76
CA ILE A 129 -6.68 -23.24 -5.08
C ILE A 129 -5.22 -23.59 -5.44
N GLU A 130 -4.45 -24.23 -4.56
CA GLU A 130 -3.01 -24.43 -4.74
C GLU A 130 -2.60 -25.51 -5.77
N HIS A 131 -3.55 -26.19 -6.43
CA HIS A 131 -3.26 -27.34 -7.32
C HIS A 131 -3.19 -27.03 -8.82
N PHE A 132 -3.28 -25.78 -9.25
CA PHE A 132 -3.24 -25.40 -10.68
C PHE A 132 -2.06 -24.48 -10.99
N SER A 133 -0.83 -25.01 -10.96
CA SER A 133 0.35 -24.23 -11.36
C SER A 133 0.52 -24.20 -12.90
N PRO A 134 0.92 -23.05 -13.48
CA PRO A 134 1.27 -22.89 -14.90
C PRO A 134 2.36 -23.84 -15.43
N ASP A 135 3.07 -24.53 -14.55
CA ASP A 135 4.24 -25.33 -14.89
C ASP A 135 3.87 -26.63 -15.61
N SER A 136 2.71 -27.21 -15.29
CA SER A 136 2.24 -28.45 -15.91
C SER A 136 1.96 -28.29 -17.41
N ILE A 137 1.30 -27.20 -17.82
CA ILE A 137 0.98 -26.91 -19.23
C ILE A 137 2.25 -26.65 -20.05
N THR A 138 3.26 -26.01 -19.45
CA THR A 138 4.55 -25.70 -20.10
C THR A 138 5.38 -26.98 -20.34
N GLN A 139 5.31 -27.94 -19.42
CA GLN A 139 5.97 -29.23 -19.56
C GLN A 139 5.33 -30.09 -20.66
N TYR A 140 3.99 -30.05 -20.82
CA TYR A 140 3.31 -30.78 -21.89
C TYR A 140 3.56 -30.19 -23.28
N THR A 141 3.58 -28.87 -23.42
CA THR A 141 3.81 -28.19 -24.71
C THR A 141 5.24 -28.34 -25.23
N SER A 142 6.24 -28.38 -24.35
CA SER A 142 7.64 -28.62 -24.76
C SER A 142 7.86 -30.04 -25.29
N THR A 143 7.26 -31.05 -24.64
CA THR A 143 7.35 -32.46 -25.06
C THR A 143 6.69 -32.68 -26.43
N PHE A 144 5.56 -32.01 -26.69
CA PHE A 144 4.85 -32.10 -27.97
C PHE A 144 5.60 -31.44 -29.14
N ARG A 145 6.19 -30.26 -28.93
CA ARG A 145 6.99 -29.57 -29.96
C ARG A 145 8.14 -30.43 -30.44
N PHE A 146 8.76 -31.16 -29.50
CA PHE A 146 9.82 -32.11 -29.82
C PHE A 146 9.33 -33.26 -30.71
N ASP A 147 8.19 -33.87 -30.38
CA ASP A 147 7.61 -34.98 -31.17
C ASP A 147 7.13 -34.57 -32.55
N SER A 148 6.56 -33.37 -32.65
CA SER A 148 6.12 -32.80 -33.92
C SER A 148 7.29 -32.58 -34.86
N LEU A 149 8.41 -32.06 -34.33
CA LEU A 149 9.64 -31.89 -35.08
C LEU A 149 10.27 -33.24 -35.47
N LEU A 150 10.17 -34.25 -34.59
CA LEU A 150 10.64 -35.60 -34.89
C LEU A 150 9.87 -36.21 -36.07
N VAL A 151 8.53 -36.15 -36.07
CA VAL A 151 7.70 -36.66 -37.17
C VAL A 151 8.05 -35.99 -38.50
N VAL A 152 8.16 -34.65 -38.52
CA VAL A 152 8.52 -33.91 -39.74
C VAL A 152 9.94 -34.25 -40.20
N SER A 153 10.89 -34.36 -39.27
CA SER A 153 12.29 -34.72 -39.56
C SER A 153 12.42 -36.13 -40.12
N GLU A 154 11.68 -37.11 -39.58
CA GLU A 154 11.71 -38.50 -40.06
C GLU A 154 11.05 -38.64 -41.44
N ILE A 155 9.95 -37.92 -41.70
CA ILE A 155 9.35 -37.85 -43.04
C ILE A 155 10.34 -37.24 -44.05
N GLU A 156 11.01 -36.14 -43.69
CA GLU A 156 11.98 -35.48 -44.57
C GLU A 156 13.22 -36.36 -44.81
N THR A 157 13.75 -36.99 -43.75
CA THR A 157 14.91 -37.89 -43.81
C THR A 157 14.59 -39.11 -44.66
N GLY A 158 13.41 -39.71 -44.45
CA GLY A 158 12.92 -40.81 -45.26
C GLY A 158 12.79 -40.43 -46.74
N ASN A 159 12.17 -39.29 -47.05
CA ASN A 159 12.01 -38.82 -48.42
C ASN A 159 13.35 -38.52 -49.12
N LYS A 160 14.34 -38.02 -48.38
CA LYS A 160 15.71 -37.81 -48.89
C LYS A 160 16.44 -39.11 -49.25
N ARG A 161 16.06 -40.25 -48.68
CA ARG A 161 16.64 -41.57 -49.02
C ARG A 161 16.17 -42.10 -50.38
N CYS A 162 15.07 -41.60 -50.92
CA CYS A 162 14.50 -42.04 -52.21
C CYS A 162 14.16 -40.86 -53.16
N PRO A 163 15.13 -40.05 -53.59
CA PRO A 163 14.87 -38.98 -54.56
C PRO A 163 14.53 -39.54 -55.95
N PRO A 164 13.76 -38.82 -56.78
CA PRO A 164 13.04 -37.57 -56.48
C PRO A 164 11.66 -37.79 -55.84
N SER A 165 11.15 -39.02 -55.87
CA SER A 165 9.74 -39.33 -55.53
C SER A 165 9.45 -39.40 -54.03
N GLY A 166 10.47 -39.52 -53.18
CA GLY A 166 10.33 -39.76 -51.75
C GLY A 166 9.88 -41.19 -51.42
N ILE A 167 9.75 -41.47 -50.12
CA ILE A 167 9.15 -42.71 -49.60
C ILE A 167 7.68 -42.50 -49.19
N PHE A 168 7.27 -41.26 -48.90
CA PHE A 168 5.89 -40.88 -48.59
C PHE A 168 5.30 -40.05 -49.73
N THR A 169 4.08 -40.37 -50.15
CA THR A 169 3.33 -39.48 -51.05
C THR A 169 2.85 -38.25 -50.30
N ALA A 170 2.52 -37.17 -51.02
CA ALA A 170 1.94 -35.96 -50.41
C ALA A 170 0.71 -36.27 -49.54
N MET A 171 -0.18 -37.15 -50.03
CA MET A 171 -1.37 -37.59 -49.29
C MET A 171 -1.03 -38.35 -47.99
N GLN A 172 0.05 -39.15 -48.00
CA GLN A 172 0.51 -39.85 -46.80
C GLN A 172 1.15 -38.88 -45.79
N SER A 173 1.96 -37.94 -46.26
CA SER A 173 2.53 -36.88 -45.42
C SER A 173 1.45 -36.02 -44.78
N ASP A 174 0.41 -35.64 -45.53
CA ASP A 174 -0.72 -34.87 -45.01
C ASP A 174 -1.50 -35.66 -43.94
N ALA A 175 -1.71 -36.96 -44.16
CA ALA A 175 -2.36 -37.83 -43.19
C ALA A 175 -1.54 -37.98 -41.89
N LEU A 176 -0.21 -38.08 -41.99
CA LEU A 176 0.70 -38.16 -40.83
C LEU A 176 0.79 -36.83 -40.08
N CYS A 177 0.65 -35.69 -40.77
CA CYS A 177 0.69 -34.36 -40.18
C CYS A 177 -0.65 -33.90 -39.58
N LYS A 178 -1.79 -34.51 -39.96
CA LYS A 178 -3.13 -34.12 -39.49
C LYS A 178 -3.26 -34.05 -37.95
N PRO A 179 -2.78 -35.02 -37.15
CA PRO A 179 -2.83 -34.94 -35.69
C PRO A 179 -2.02 -33.76 -35.12
N LEU A 180 -0.96 -33.34 -35.80
CA LEU A 180 -0.13 -32.19 -35.37
C LEU A 180 -0.89 -30.88 -35.52
N VAL A 181 -1.63 -30.72 -36.63
CA VAL A 181 -2.48 -29.55 -36.88
C VAL A 181 -3.63 -29.48 -35.88
N GLU A 182 -4.28 -30.61 -35.60
CA GLU A 182 -5.37 -30.70 -34.62
C GLU A 182 -4.89 -30.31 -33.21
N PHE A 183 -3.70 -30.76 -32.79
CA PHE A 183 -3.13 -30.35 -31.52
C PHE A 183 -2.82 -28.84 -31.48
N SER A 184 -2.19 -28.29 -32.51
CA SER A 184 -1.85 -26.84 -32.55
C SER A 184 -3.09 -25.96 -32.38
N GLN A 185 -4.19 -26.31 -33.03
CA GLN A 185 -5.45 -25.57 -32.91
C GLN A 185 -6.05 -25.65 -31.49
N ARG A 186 -5.88 -26.80 -30.81
CA ARG A 186 -6.32 -27.00 -29.42
C ARG A 186 -5.44 -26.22 -28.44
N GLU A 187 -4.13 -26.19 -28.65
CA GLU A 187 -3.20 -25.38 -27.84
C GLU A 187 -3.53 -23.88 -27.90
N ASP A 188 -3.77 -23.34 -29.10
CA ASP A 188 -4.14 -21.94 -29.28
C ASP A 188 -5.49 -21.61 -28.63
N SER A 189 -6.41 -22.56 -28.62
CA SER A 189 -7.71 -22.43 -27.95
C SER A 189 -7.54 -22.42 -26.42
N LEU A 190 -6.65 -23.27 -25.90
CA LEU A 190 -6.32 -23.36 -24.47
C LEU A 190 -5.61 -22.09 -23.97
N ARG A 191 -4.63 -21.57 -24.70
CA ARG A 191 -3.96 -20.29 -24.37
C ARG A 191 -4.94 -19.12 -24.33
N ARG A 192 -5.87 -19.05 -25.29
CA ARG A 192 -6.91 -17.99 -25.32
C ARG A 192 -7.90 -18.11 -24.15
N ILE A 193 -8.18 -19.32 -23.69
CA ILE A 193 -9.02 -19.57 -22.52
C ILE A 193 -8.27 -19.19 -21.24
N GLN A 194 -7.02 -19.61 -21.10
CA GLN A 194 -6.16 -19.30 -19.97
C GLN A 194 -5.94 -17.78 -19.80
N ASN A 195 -5.65 -17.06 -20.88
CA ASN A 195 -5.48 -15.61 -20.82
C ASN A 195 -6.76 -14.88 -20.39
N ARG A 196 -7.92 -15.29 -20.93
CA ARG A 196 -9.22 -14.73 -20.50
C ARG A 196 -9.53 -15.05 -19.04
N TYR A 197 -9.14 -16.23 -18.55
CA TYR A 197 -9.28 -16.59 -17.15
C TYR A 197 -8.40 -15.72 -16.25
N LEU A 198 -7.13 -15.54 -16.60
CA LEU A 198 -6.17 -14.72 -15.85
C LEU A 198 -6.57 -13.25 -15.81
N GLU A 199 -7.03 -12.68 -16.93
CA GLU A 199 -7.59 -11.31 -16.97
C GLU A 199 -8.83 -11.18 -16.07
N LYS A 200 -9.80 -12.11 -16.21
CA LYS A 200 -11.01 -12.14 -15.39
C LYS A 200 -10.69 -12.32 -13.89
N TYR A 201 -9.60 -13.00 -13.53
CA TYR A 201 -9.17 -13.22 -12.15
C TYR A 201 -8.41 -12.01 -11.57
N SER A 202 -7.51 -11.41 -12.35
CA SER A 202 -6.73 -10.22 -11.98
C SER A 202 -7.64 -9.03 -11.64
N ASP A 203 -8.58 -8.71 -12.52
CA ASP A 203 -9.51 -7.60 -12.31
C ASP A 203 -10.39 -7.79 -11.08
N LYS A 204 -10.64 -9.05 -10.71
CA LYS A 204 -11.55 -9.41 -9.62
C LYS A 204 -10.86 -9.49 -8.28
N ASN A 205 -9.61 -9.93 -8.20
CA ASN A 205 -8.82 -9.82 -6.97
C ASN A 205 -8.67 -8.35 -6.57
N VAL A 206 -8.50 -7.45 -7.54
CA VAL A 206 -8.53 -6.00 -7.30
C VAL A 206 -9.89 -5.56 -6.75
N SER A 207 -11.00 -6.07 -7.29
CA SER A 207 -12.34 -5.74 -6.79
C SER A 207 -12.65 -6.32 -5.41
N ILE A 208 -12.20 -7.54 -5.10
CA ILE A 208 -12.35 -8.18 -3.78
C ILE A 208 -11.49 -7.44 -2.76
N GLY A 209 -10.25 -7.09 -3.09
CA GLY A 209 -9.39 -6.25 -2.25
C GLY A 209 -10.07 -4.94 -1.88
N LYS A 210 -10.58 -4.20 -2.88
CA LYS A 210 -11.34 -2.96 -2.64
C LYS A 210 -12.57 -3.16 -1.76
N THR A 211 -13.26 -4.31 -1.89
CA THR A 211 -14.44 -4.64 -1.07
C THR A 211 -14.04 -4.93 0.37
N ASN A 212 -12.98 -5.72 0.59
CA ASN A 212 -12.45 -6.02 1.92
C ASN A 212 -11.94 -4.75 2.62
N ASP A 213 -11.23 -3.88 1.90
CA ASP A 213 -10.78 -2.59 2.44
C ASP A 213 -11.98 -1.73 2.86
N SER A 214 -13.04 -1.72 2.05
CA SER A 214 -14.29 -1.02 2.39
C SER A 214 -14.96 -1.62 3.63
N LEU A 215 -14.96 -2.95 3.78
CA LEU A 215 -15.49 -3.63 4.96
C LEU A 215 -14.70 -3.33 6.24
N LEU A 216 -13.37 -3.32 6.13
CA LEU A 216 -12.50 -2.94 7.25
C LEU A 216 -12.77 -1.50 7.68
N GLN A 217 -12.94 -0.58 6.72
CA GLN A 217 -13.30 0.80 7.01
C GLN A 217 -14.68 0.92 7.69
N ILE A 218 -15.69 0.17 7.21
CA ILE A 218 -17.03 0.15 7.83
C ILE A 218 -16.96 -0.40 9.26
N ASN A 219 -16.27 -1.53 9.47
CA ASN A 219 -16.12 -2.14 10.80
C ASN A 219 -15.39 -1.22 11.78
N ALA A 220 -14.32 -0.56 11.33
CA ALA A 220 -13.63 0.45 12.13
C ALA A 220 -14.58 1.61 12.49
N THR A 221 -15.36 2.09 11.52
CA THR A 221 -16.34 3.16 11.76
C THR A 221 -17.40 2.77 12.80
N ILE A 222 -17.94 1.55 12.71
CA ILE A 222 -18.93 1.02 13.68
C ILE A 222 -18.31 0.90 15.08
N LYS A 223 -17.09 0.36 15.16
CA LYS A 223 -16.37 0.24 16.43
C LYS A 223 -16.16 1.61 17.09
N ASN A 224 -15.69 2.59 16.32
CA ASN A 224 -15.46 3.94 16.81
C ASN A 224 -16.74 4.62 17.27
N TYR A 225 -17.84 4.40 16.56
CA TYR A 225 -19.16 4.86 16.98
C TYR A 225 -19.55 4.25 18.33
N ASN A 226 -19.46 2.93 18.48
CA ASN A 226 -19.80 2.24 19.73
C ASN A 226 -18.94 2.70 20.90
N ASP A 227 -17.62 2.82 20.70
CA ASP A 227 -16.68 3.31 21.71
C ASP A 227 -17.01 4.76 22.12
N SER A 228 -17.37 5.61 21.14
CA SER A 228 -17.81 6.99 21.40
C SER A 228 -19.11 7.07 22.19
N ILE A 229 -20.10 6.22 21.87
CA ILE A 229 -21.37 6.15 22.60
C ILE A 229 -21.15 5.68 24.05
N LEU A 230 -20.31 4.66 24.25
CA LEU A 230 -19.98 4.18 25.60
C LEU A 230 -19.28 5.29 26.42
N ALA A 231 -18.33 5.99 25.82
CA ALA A 231 -17.66 7.12 26.45
C ALA A 231 -18.65 8.23 26.83
N LEU A 232 -19.59 8.56 25.95
CA LEU A 232 -20.66 9.53 26.24
C LEU A 232 -21.53 9.09 27.41
N GLN A 233 -21.99 7.84 27.43
CA GLN A 233 -22.86 7.34 28.50
C GLN A 233 -22.17 7.42 29.86
N LEU A 234 -20.88 7.08 29.92
CA LEU A 234 -20.07 7.20 31.14
C LEU A 234 -19.88 8.67 31.55
N PHE A 235 -19.64 9.55 30.58
CA PHE A 235 -19.47 10.98 30.79
C PHE A 235 -20.74 11.65 31.32
N CYS A 236 -21.91 11.40 30.71
CA CYS A 236 -23.18 12.01 31.10
C CYS A 236 -23.61 11.67 32.53
N ARG A 237 -23.24 10.49 33.05
CA ARG A 237 -23.50 10.09 34.45
C ARG A 237 -22.73 10.93 35.49
N LYS A 238 -21.78 11.76 35.05
CA LYS A 238 -20.91 12.56 35.93
C LYS A 238 -21.39 13.99 36.16
N ASN A 239 -22.58 14.36 35.69
CA ASN A 239 -23.17 15.69 35.84
C ASN A 239 -22.22 16.82 35.37
N PRO A 240 -21.89 16.84 34.06
CA PRO A 240 -20.89 17.76 33.53
C PRO A 240 -21.32 19.23 33.63
N VAL A 241 -20.35 20.11 33.87
CA VAL A 241 -20.56 21.55 33.96
C VAL A 241 -20.73 22.14 32.56
N VAL A 242 -21.89 22.73 32.27
CA VAL A 242 -22.19 23.36 30.97
C VAL A 242 -22.34 24.88 31.04
N ASN A 243 -22.36 25.46 32.25
CA ASN A 243 -22.58 26.88 32.47
C ASN A 243 -21.26 27.61 32.84
N ALA A 244 -21.00 28.75 32.19
CA ALA A 244 -19.77 29.52 32.34
C ALA A 244 -19.52 30.02 33.77
N ASP A 245 -20.56 30.47 34.49
CA ASP A 245 -20.42 31.00 35.86
C ASP A 245 -20.08 29.89 36.85
N THR A 246 -20.65 28.70 36.64
CA THR A 246 -20.29 27.52 37.43
C THR A 246 -18.87 27.07 37.12
N LEU A 247 -18.50 27.06 35.84
CA LEU A 247 -17.16 26.68 35.39
C LEU A 247 -16.08 27.60 35.98
N LYS A 248 -16.33 28.90 36.08
CA LYS A 248 -15.39 29.85 36.71
C LYS A 248 -15.15 29.59 38.20
N LYS A 249 -16.15 29.09 38.91
CA LYS A 249 -16.08 28.83 40.36
C LYS A 249 -15.54 27.44 40.69
N ARG A 250 -15.60 26.49 39.75
CA ARG A 250 -15.26 25.10 40.03
C ARG A 250 -13.78 24.84 40.29
N PRO A 251 -12.83 25.40 39.52
CA PRO A 251 -11.40 25.19 39.74
C PRO A 251 -10.99 25.37 41.19
N SER A 252 -11.41 26.44 41.87
CA SER A 252 -11.03 26.70 43.27
C SER A 252 -11.50 25.66 44.29
N THR A 253 -12.37 24.73 43.90
CA THR A 253 -12.88 23.65 44.76
C THR A 253 -12.20 22.30 44.53
N LEU A 254 -11.32 22.17 43.52
CA LEU A 254 -10.70 20.91 43.14
C LEU A 254 -9.47 20.58 44.00
N ASN A 255 -9.42 19.35 44.48
CA ASN A 255 -8.33 18.74 45.24
C ASN A 255 -7.61 17.66 44.40
N PRO A 256 -6.38 17.27 44.76
CA PRO A 256 -5.67 16.16 44.12
C PRO A 256 -6.54 14.90 43.97
N GLY A 257 -6.65 14.38 42.74
CA GLY A 257 -7.47 13.22 42.38
C GLY A 257 -8.88 13.56 41.91
N ASP A 258 -9.33 14.80 42.03
CA ASP A 258 -10.63 15.23 41.53
C ASP A 258 -10.65 15.26 39.99
N THR A 259 -11.83 14.98 39.43
CA THR A 259 -12.10 15.13 38.00
C THR A 259 -13.22 16.15 37.78
N LEU A 260 -12.94 17.19 37.02
CA LEU A 260 -13.91 18.17 36.54
C LEU A 260 -14.39 17.77 35.14
N TYR A 261 -15.65 17.39 35.02
CA TYR A 261 -16.29 17.13 33.74
C TYR A 261 -16.96 18.40 33.22
N ILE A 262 -16.67 18.79 31.97
CA ILE A 262 -17.21 19.98 31.31
C ILE A 262 -17.99 19.54 30.08
N GLY A 263 -19.29 19.85 30.04
CA GLY A 263 -20.17 19.32 29.00
C GLY A 263 -19.97 19.98 27.64
N ALA A 264 -20.75 19.50 26.67
CA ALA A 264 -20.83 20.09 25.34
C ALA A 264 -21.40 21.50 25.42
N ALA A 265 -20.53 22.51 25.29
CA ALA A 265 -20.89 23.92 25.39
C ALA A 265 -19.78 24.80 24.79
N THR A 266 -20.17 25.97 24.29
CA THR A 266 -19.23 27.02 23.87
C THR A 266 -19.19 28.12 24.93
N PHE A 267 -18.03 28.31 25.53
CA PHE A 267 -17.75 29.35 26.51
C PHE A 267 -17.10 30.53 25.78
N THR A 268 -17.76 31.68 25.78
CA THR A 268 -17.30 32.88 25.06
C THR A 268 -16.91 34.06 25.96
N ASN A 269 -17.26 33.99 27.25
CA ASN A 269 -17.20 35.14 28.16
C ASN A 269 -16.32 34.88 29.38
N GLY A 270 -15.20 35.60 29.46
CA GLY A 270 -14.27 35.63 30.60
C GLY A 270 -12.96 34.90 30.34
N ASP A 271 -12.12 34.78 31.37
CA ASP A 271 -10.91 33.96 31.34
C ASP A 271 -11.17 32.64 32.08
N PHE A 272 -10.65 31.54 31.55
CA PHE A 272 -10.54 30.29 32.30
C PHE A 272 -9.17 30.27 32.98
N LYS A 273 -9.15 30.62 34.28
CA LYS A 273 -7.93 30.66 35.09
C LYS A 273 -7.86 29.44 35.98
N PHE A 274 -6.70 28.80 35.98
CA PHE A 274 -6.45 27.58 36.74
C PHE A 274 -5.18 27.73 37.56
N SER A 275 -5.27 27.49 38.87
CA SER A 275 -4.13 27.62 39.79
C SER A 275 -4.03 26.48 40.80
N ASN A 276 -4.69 25.36 40.51
CA ASN A 276 -4.73 24.20 41.37
C ASN A 276 -3.47 23.35 41.26
N ARG A 277 -3.20 22.60 42.32
CA ARG A 277 -2.05 21.70 42.41
C ARG A 277 -2.56 20.31 42.75
N GLY A 278 -2.46 19.39 41.79
CA GLY A 278 -2.64 17.96 41.97
C GLY A 278 -1.40 17.28 42.55
N ASP A 279 -1.52 15.97 42.74
CA ASP A 279 -0.43 15.08 43.16
C ASP A 279 0.06 14.24 41.96
N LEU A 280 1.32 13.79 41.97
CA LEU A 280 1.88 12.99 40.88
C LEU A 280 1.11 11.68 40.64
N LEU A 281 0.62 11.05 41.71
CA LEU A 281 -0.18 9.82 41.67
C LEU A 281 -1.68 10.10 41.60
N LYS A 282 -2.10 11.31 41.95
CA LYS A 282 -3.49 11.76 41.94
C LYS A 282 -3.59 13.14 41.29
N PRO A 283 -3.43 13.21 39.95
CA PRO A 283 -3.55 14.47 39.24
C PRO A 283 -4.98 14.99 39.34
N ILE A 284 -5.15 16.29 39.15
CA ILE A 284 -6.49 16.85 38.88
C ILE A 284 -6.73 16.72 37.38
N VAL A 285 -7.90 16.21 37.01
CA VAL A 285 -8.25 15.96 35.61
C VAL A 285 -9.40 16.86 35.20
N VAL A 286 -9.29 17.54 34.07
CA VAL A 286 -10.33 18.37 33.48
C VAL A 286 -10.69 17.79 32.11
N ILE A 287 -11.89 17.25 31.98
CA ILE A 287 -12.32 16.49 30.79
C ILE A 287 -13.50 17.18 30.14
N GLY A 288 -13.35 17.54 28.87
CA GLY A 288 -14.44 17.98 28.01
C GLY A 288 -15.27 16.82 27.45
N SER A 289 -16.27 17.16 26.65
CA SER A 289 -17.08 16.19 25.93
C SER A 289 -16.22 15.38 24.94
N PRO A 290 -16.43 14.05 24.84
CA PRO A 290 -15.68 13.18 23.94
C PRO A 290 -15.88 13.52 22.45
N TYR A 291 -16.90 14.30 22.11
CA TYR A 291 -17.17 14.76 20.75
C TYR A 291 -16.45 16.05 20.37
N MET A 292 -15.49 16.52 21.18
CA MET A 292 -14.71 17.73 20.89
C MET A 292 -15.59 18.98 20.70
N ASN A 293 -16.67 19.07 21.46
CA ASN A 293 -17.61 20.20 21.45
C ASN A 293 -17.70 20.92 22.80
N THR A 294 -16.69 20.74 23.66
CA THR A 294 -16.39 21.64 24.77
C THR A 294 -15.40 22.70 24.29
N VAL A 295 -15.92 23.90 24.00
CA VAL A 295 -15.20 24.93 23.26
C VAL A 295 -14.97 26.16 24.14
N PHE A 296 -13.73 26.58 24.29
CA PHE A 296 -13.33 27.89 24.81
C PHE A 296 -13.06 28.80 23.62
N ASP A 297 -13.97 29.72 23.33
CA ASP A 297 -13.97 30.53 22.10
C ASP A 297 -13.81 32.01 22.43
N GLY A 298 -12.70 32.63 22.02
CA GLY A 298 -12.44 34.04 22.33
C GLY A 298 -12.04 34.32 23.77
N MET A 299 -11.76 33.29 24.56
CA MET A 299 -11.37 33.39 25.98
C MET A 299 -9.87 33.13 26.17
N SER A 300 -9.27 33.69 27.23
CA SER A 300 -7.92 33.31 27.64
C SER A 300 -7.96 32.04 28.49
N PHE A 301 -7.18 31.02 28.13
CA PHE A 301 -6.98 29.82 28.94
C PHE A 301 -5.63 29.91 29.66
N VAL A 302 -5.64 30.23 30.96
CA VAL A 302 -4.43 30.59 31.71
C VAL A 302 -4.23 29.64 32.88
N LEU A 303 -3.06 29.02 32.94
CA LEU A 303 -2.59 28.25 34.07
C LEU A 303 -1.48 29.00 34.76
N SER A 304 -1.61 29.19 36.07
CA SER A 304 -0.58 29.83 36.89
C SER A 304 -0.27 28.94 38.08
N VAL A 305 1.01 28.74 38.44
CA VAL A 305 1.44 27.96 39.62
C VAL A 305 0.81 26.55 39.76
N SER A 306 0.34 25.98 38.64
CA SER A 306 -0.39 24.72 38.61
C SER A 306 0.55 23.52 38.55
N LYS A 307 0.19 22.40 39.18
CA LYS A 307 1.01 21.18 39.18
C LYS A 307 0.21 19.91 38.98
N ASN A 308 0.73 18.95 38.20
CA ASN A 308 0.11 17.62 38.00
C ASN A 308 -1.35 17.71 37.52
N ILE A 309 -1.57 18.41 36.41
CA ILE A 309 -2.91 18.65 35.86
C ILE A 309 -3.02 18.03 34.48
N VAL A 310 -4.14 17.35 34.21
CA VAL A 310 -4.44 16.76 32.91
C VAL A 310 -5.68 17.42 32.32
N PHE A 311 -5.57 17.93 31.10
CA PHE A 311 -6.67 18.46 30.31
C PHE A 311 -6.96 17.53 29.15
N GLU A 312 -8.23 17.17 28.95
CA GLU A 312 -8.63 16.21 27.92
C GLU A 312 -9.87 16.66 27.15
N ASN A 313 -9.90 16.40 25.83
CA ASN A 313 -11.05 16.64 24.95
C ASN A 313 -11.55 18.09 24.93
N LEU A 314 -10.63 19.06 24.89
CA LEU A 314 -10.94 20.49 24.87
C LEU A 314 -10.63 21.11 23.51
N VAL A 315 -11.49 22.03 23.08
CA VAL A 315 -11.22 22.93 21.95
C VAL A 315 -10.97 24.33 22.49
N ILE A 316 -9.82 24.92 22.18
CA ILE A 316 -9.43 26.27 22.61
C ILE A 316 -9.13 27.07 21.34
N GLN A 317 -9.92 28.12 21.09
CA GLN A 317 -9.87 28.81 19.82
C GLN A 317 -10.18 30.29 19.88
N ASN A 318 -9.74 31.00 18.84
CA ASN A 318 -10.06 32.40 18.56
C ASN A 318 -9.77 33.36 19.72
N ALA A 319 -8.81 33.04 20.61
CA ALA A 319 -8.43 33.92 21.72
C ALA A 319 -8.04 35.30 21.17
N LYS A 320 -8.89 36.31 21.42
CA LYS A 320 -8.74 37.66 20.87
C LYS A 320 -7.56 38.35 21.55
N ASP A 321 -6.64 38.88 20.74
CA ASP A 321 -5.42 39.58 21.18
C ASP A 321 -4.50 38.79 22.14
N SER A 322 -4.71 37.47 22.26
CA SER A 322 -4.09 36.61 23.26
C SER A 322 -3.60 35.28 22.68
N ILE A 323 -2.99 34.49 23.55
CA ILE A 323 -2.51 33.12 23.32
C ILE A 323 -3.69 32.18 23.60
N GLY A 324 -3.77 31.05 22.89
CA GLY A 324 -4.77 30.03 23.18
C GLY A 324 -4.65 29.50 24.61
N VAL A 325 -3.49 28.92 24.93
CA VAL A 325 -3.13 28.43 26.27
C VAL A 325 -1.87 29.12 26.77
N ARG A 326 -1.99 29.84 27.88
CA ARG A 326 -0.86 30.44 28.59
C ARG A 326 -0.55 29.63 29.83
N ILE A 327 0.69 29.16 29.96
CA ILE A 327 1.15 28.42 31.14
C ILE A 327 2.32 29.20 31.75
N GLU A 328 2.09 29.77 32.93
CA GLU A 328 3.00 30.70 33.58
C GLU A 328 3.18 30.40 35.07
N GLY A 329 4.07 31.14 35.73
CA GLY A 329 4.29 31.01 37.18
C GLY A 329 4.79 29.64 37.61
N TYR A 330 5.69 29.03 36.83
CA TYR A 330 6.36 27.76 37.18
C TYR A 330 5.39 26.59 37.35
N CYS A 331 4.51 26.40 36.36
CA CYS A 331 3.72 25.18 36.32
C CYS A 331 4.61 23.95 36.08
N GLU A 332 4.21 22.81 36.65
CA GLU A 332 4.95 21.54 36.56
C GLU A 332 4.01 20.39 36.19
N ASN A 333 4.46 19.52 35.29
CA ASN A 333 3.74 18.31 34.90
C ASN A 333 2.30 18.61 34.44
N ILE A 334 2.19 19.40 33.37
CA ILE A 334 0.92 19.71 32.73
C ILE A 334 0.78 18.83 31.50
N THR A 335 -0.36 18.17 31.35
CA THR A 335 -0.66 17.30 30.21
C THR A 335 -1.90 17.78 29.46
N PHE A 336 -1.84 17.82 28.14
CA PHE A 336 -3.01 17.95 27.26
C PHE A 336 -3.17 16.68 26.43
N ARG A 337 -4.39 16.14 26.38
CA ARG A 337 -4.73 14.93 25.62
C ARG A 337 -5.93 15.17 24.73
N ASN A 338 -5.86 14.75 23.46
CA ASN A 338 -6.96 14.91 22.51
C ASN A 338 -7.50 16.36 22.48
N CYS A 339 -6.63 17.36 22.52
CA CYS A 339 -7.05 18.78 22.50
C CYS A 339 -6.84 19.41 21.13
N ILE A 340 -7.70 20.36 20.76
CA ILE A 340 -7.56 21.18 19.55
C ILE A 340 -7.32 22.64 19.97
N ILE A 341 -6.21 23.23 19.52
CA ILE A 341 -5.83 24.60 19.86
C ILE A 341 -5.59 25.38 18.58
N ARG A 342 -6.48 26.33 18.24
CA ARG A 342 -6.48 26.91 16.90
C ARG A 342 -6.88 28.37 16.77
N ASN A 343 -6.44 28.99 15.68
CA ASN A 343 -6.91 30.31 15.24
C ASN A 343 -6.73 31.42 16.31
N ASN A 344 -5.73 31.28 17.20
CA ASN A 344 -5.48 32.28 18.22
C ASN A 344 -4.68 33.46 17.66
N ALA A 345 -4.89 34.66 18.23
CA ALA A 345 -4.26 35.89 17.75
C ALA A 345 -2.74 35.95 17.97
N LYS A 346 -2.20 35.08 18.83
CA LYS A 346 -0.76 34.88 19.06
C LYS A 346 -0.40 33.41 18.85
N SER A 347 0.33 32.81 19.80
CA SER A 347 0.67 31.39 19.77
C SER A 347 -0.50 30.51 20.19
N GLY A 348 -0.48 29.24 19.77
CA GLY A 348 -1.44 28.25 20.24
C GLY A 348 -1.24 27.96 21.73
N ILE A 349 -0.02 27.53 22.08
CA ILE A 349 0.44 27.36 23.46
C ILE A 349 1.65 28.26 23.69
N GLU A 350 1.70 28.95 24.82
CA GLU A 350 2.89 29.64 25.34
C GLU A 350 3.14 29.14 26.75
N ALA A 351 4.28 28.49 26.98
CA ALA A 351 4.57 27.79 28.22
C ALA A 351 5.94 28.15 28.80
N SER A 352 5.94 28.62 30.04
CA SER A 352 7.12 28.82 30.89
C SER A 352 7.06 27.80 32.05
N VAL A 353 7.52 26.58 31.77
CA VAL A 353 7.26 25.38 32.60
C VAL A 353 8.45 24.43 32.67
N SER A 354 8.43 23.51 33.64
CA SER A 354 9.40 22.41 33.70
C SER A 354 9.01 21.19 32.86
N TYR A 355 7.73 20.90 32.69
CA TYR A 355 7.31 19.72 31.91
C TYR A 355 5.92 19.92 31.30
N LEU A 356 5.85 19.84 29.98
CA LEU A 356 4.62 19.89 29.19
C LEU A 356 4.51 18.62 28.35
N ASP A 357 3.44 17.87 28.54
CA ASP A 357 3.13 16.67 27.77
C ASP A 357 1.91 16.91 26.88
N LEU A 358 2.04 16.60 25.59
CA LEU A 358 0.99 16.74 24.60
C LEU A 358 0.76 15.39 23.91
N VAL A 359 -0.46 14.88 23.95
CA VAL A 359 -0.79 13.59 23.34
C VAL A 359 -2.02 13.74 22.45
N ASN A 360 -1.92 13.29 21.20
CA ASN A 360 -3.05 13.33 20.24
C ASN A 360 -3.64 14.74 20.02
N CYS A 361 -2.83 15.79 20.17
CA CYS A 361 -3.30 17.17 20.04
C CYS A 361 -3.15 17.71 18.61
N GLN A 362 -4.04 18.63 18.25
CA GLN A 362 -3.97 19.40 17.00
C GLN A 362 -3.79 20.87 17.30
N ILE A 363 -2.78 21.50 16.71
CA ILE A 363 -2.38 22.89 16.98
C ILE A 363 -2.17 23.60 15.65
N TYR A 364 -3.09 24.50 15.27
CA TYR A 364 -3.05 25.06 13.92
C TYR A 364 -3.69 26.43 13.75
N GLY A 365 -3.31 27.13 12.68
CA GLY A 365 -3.92 28.41 12.31
C GLY A 365 -3.62 29.56 13.28
N ASN A 366 -2.71 29.37 14.23
CA ASN A 366 -2.34 30.42 15.19
C ASN A 366 -1.47 31.46 14.49
N LYS A 367 -1.62 32.75 14.82
CA LYS A 367 -0.95 33.84 14.09
C LYS A 367 0.55 33.94 14.35
N GLN A 368 1.05 33.35 15.43
CA GLN A 368 2.47 33.24 15.72
C GLN A 368 2.89 31.77 15.70
N ASP A 369 3.41 31.25 16.80
CA ASP A 369 3.92 29.89 16.88
C ASP A 369 2.78 28.91 17.21
N GLY A 370 2.88 27.66 16.74
CA GLY A 370 1.99 26.61 17.24
C GLY A 370 2.20 26.42 18.74
N ILE A 371 3.44 26.14 19.11
CA ILE A 371 3.90 26.04 20.50
C ILE A 371 5.11 26.95 20.68
N TYR A 372 5.03 27.87 21.64
CA TYR A 372 6.18 28.55 22.22
C TYR A 372 6.45 27.93 23.59
N ILE A 373 7.67 27.44 23.82
CA ILE A 373 8.09 26.93 25.12
C ILE A 373 9.42 27.55 25.53
N GLU A 374 9.52 27.95 26.78
CA GLU A 374 10.74 28.44 27.38
C GLU A 374 11.03 27.78 28.73
N LYS A 375 12.30 27.83 29.12
CA LYS A 375 12.77 27.30 30.39
C LYS A 375 12.15 28.03 31.59
N GLY A 376 11.44 27.28 32.43
CA GLY A 376 11.04 27.75 33.78
C GLY A 376 12.22 27.80 34.78
N GLN A 377 11.98 28.26 36.01
CA GLN A 377 13.02 28.38 37.04
C GLN A 377 13.45 27.04 37.69
N THR A 378 12.68 25.97 37.52
CA THR A 378 12.95 24.63 38.07
C THR A 378 13.47 23.65 37.02
N ALA A 379 14.13 22.57 37.46
CA ALA A 379 14.99 21.70 36.65
C ALA A 379 14.38 21.18 35.32
N ILE A 380 15.29 20.98 34.34
CA ILE A 380 15.17 20.33 33.03
C ILE A 380 13.80 20.53 32.35
N PRO A 381 13.55 21.73 31.77
CA PRO A 381 12.37 21.95 30.94
C PRO A 381 12.36 21.00 29.74
N GLN A 382 11.26 20.28 29.53
CA GLN A 382 11.06 19.47 28.34
C GLN A 382 9.62 19.60 27.81
N LEU A 383 9.51 19.78 26.50
CA LEU A 383 8.28 19.48 25.76
C LEU A 383 8.34 18.01 25.35
N ILE A 384 7.39 17.22 25.83
CA ILE A 384 7.17 15.85 25.37
C ILE A 384 5.88 15.81 24.55
N GLY A 385 5.94 15.19 23.39
CA GLY A 385 4.81 15.12 22.49
C GLY A 385 4.68 13.77 21.79
N ALA A 386 3.47 13.24 21.73
CA ALA A 386 3.17 12.05 20.97
C ALA A 386 1.93 12.26 20.11
N ASN A 387 2.06 11.90 18.84
CA ASN A 387 0.95 11.99 17.90
C ASN A 387 0.36 13.40 17.78
N LEU A 388 1.15 14.37 17.33
CA LEU A 388 0.73 15.77 17.21
C LEU A 388 0.52 16.19 15.75
N LEU A 389 -0.46 17.05 15.52
CA LEU A 389 -0.64 17.76 14.26
C LEU A 389 -0.37 19.25 14.48
N ILE A 390 0.76 19.77 13.98
CA ILE A 390 1.19 21.16 14.19
C ILE A 390 1.35 21.85 12.83
N VAL A 391 0.32 22.55 12.37
CA VAL A 391 0.26 22.98 10.97
C VAL A 391 -0.28 24.40 10.78
N ARG A 392 0.13 25.07 9.69
CA ARG A 392 -0.40 26.40 9.31
C ARG A 392 -0.36 27.45 10.40
N ASN A 393 0.71 27.47 11.20
CA ASN A 393 0.96 28.55 12.14
C ASN A 393 1.75 29.67 11.46
N GLY A 394 1.47 30.93 11.84
CA GLY A 394 2.00 32.14 11.21
C GLY A 394 3.50 32.37 11.41
N ARG A 395 4.15 31.54 12.22
CA ARG A 395 5.60 31.52 12.38
C ARG A 395 6.12 30.09 12.43
N TYR A 396 6.53 29.58 13.60
CA TYR A 396 7.06 28.22 13.70
C TYR A 396 5.97 27.24 14.12
N GLY A 397 6.11 25.96 13.76
CA GLY A 397 5.34 24.91 14.41
C GLY A 397 5.66 24.87 15.91
N ILE A 398 6.96 24.80 16.23
CA ILE A 398 7.47 24.86 17.61
C ILE A 398 8.62 25.86 17.69
N PHE A 399 8.54 26.82 18.60
CA PHE A 399 9.66 27.64 19.04
C PHE A 399 10.05 27.22 20.45
N SER A 400 11.30 26.77 20.62
CA SER A 400 11.83 26.35 21.91
C SER A 400 12.97 27.26 22.34
N LEU A 401 12.89 27.84 23.53
CA LEU A 401 13.92 28.67 24.15
C LEU A 401 14.52 27.95 25.35
N ASN A 402 15.81 27.61 25.28
CA ASN A 402 16.56 26.94 26.35
C ASN A 402 15.95 25.60 26.81
N THR A 403 15.14 24.97 25.96
CA THR A 403 14.32 23.80 26.29
C THR A 403 14.51 22.69 25.24
N GLY A 404 14.62 21.44 25.68
CA GLY A 404 14.67 20.29 24.78
C GLY A 404 13.27 19.91 24.28
N VAL A 405 13.16 19.46 23.02
CA VAL A 405 11.91 18.99 22.43
C VAL A 405 11.99 17.50 22.12
N LYS A 406 11.11 16.69 22.70
CA LYS A 406 11.04 15.25 22.49
C LYS A 406 9.68 14.89 21.92
N ILE A 407 9.59 14.70 20.62
CA ILE A 407 8.31 14.41 19.97
C ILE A 407 8.38 13.19 19.07
N GLY A 408 7.25 12.49 18.96
CA GLY A 408 7.12 11.38 18.03
C GLY A 408 5.79 11.30 17.31
N LYS A 409 5.78 10.61 16.16
CA LYS A 409 4.60 10.39 15.29
C LYS A 409 3.85 11.69 14.99
N THR A 410 4.58 12.74 14.65
CA THR A 410 4.04 14.10 14.60
C THR A 410 4.13 14.66 13.18
N THR A 411 3.11 15.34 12.70
CA THR A 411 3.16 16.09 11.44
C THR A 411 3.35 17.57 11.74
N ILE A 412 4.44 18.15 11.23
CA ILE A 412 4.74 19.59 11.30
C ILE A 412 4.83 20.15 9.88
N SER A 413 3.80 20.87 9.44
CA SER A 413 3.64 21.23 8.03
C SER A 413 3.04 22.61 7.78
N ASP A 414 3.42 23.21 6.65
CA ASP A 414 2.84 24.46 6.15
C ASP A 414 2.92 25.63 7.15
N ASN A 415 3.97 25.69 7.99
CA ASN A 415 4.19 26.82 8.88
C ASN A 415 4.92 27.95 8.13
N ASP A 416 4.50 29.19 8.37
CA ASP A 416 4.90 30.39 7.60
C ASP A 416 6.36 30.81 7.83
N SER A 417 7.05 30.22 8.81
CA SER A 417 8.50 30.33 8.96
C SER A 417 9.16 28.97 8.88
N GLY A 418 9.01 28.10 9.87
CA GLY A 418 9.72 26.82 9.91
C GLY A 418 9.00 25.79 10.76
N GLY A 419 9.43 24.53 10.69
CA GLY A 419 8.86 23.47 11.51
C GLY A 419 9.21 23.66 12.99
N ILE A 420 10.49 23.50 13.34
CA ILE A 420 10.98 23.67 14.71
C ILE A 420 12.19 24.63 14.75
N TYR A 421 12.12 25.63 15.63
CA TYR A 421 13.24 26.52 15.96
C TYR A 421 13.74 26.21 17.38
N LEU A 422 14.96 25.68 17.50
CA LEU A 422 15.62 25.37 18.77
C LEU A 422 16.63 26.48 19.12
N ASN A 423 16.25 27.39 20.01
CA ASN A 423 17.13 28.46 20.49
C ASN A 423 17.88 28.04 21.75
N ASP A 424 19.18 27.80 21.61
CA ASP A 424 20.09 27.39 22.70
C ASP A 424 19.52 26.31 23.64
N PRO A 425 18.99 25.18 23.11
CA PRO A 425 18.44 24.15 23.98
C PRO A 425 19.55 23.61 24.90
N GLU A 426 19.31 23.64 26.20
CA GLU A 426 20.26 23.07 27.17
C GLU A 426 20.24 21.53 27.11
N GLU A 427 19.06 20.98 26.82
CA GLU A 427 18.75 19.56 26.82
C GLU A 427 18.66 18.98 25.40
N GLN A 428 18.87 17.67 25.30
CA GLN A 428 18.73 16.95 24.04
C GLN A 428 17.31 17.07 23.47
N SER A 429 17.23 17.25 22.16
CA SER A 429 15.99 17.13 21.39
C SER A 429 15.94 15.82 20.61
N LEU A 430 14.78 15.16 20.65
CA LEU A 430 14.53 13.84 20.06
C LEU A 430 13.32 13.92 19.12
N PHE A 431 13.51 13.56 17.86
CA PHE A 431 12.46 13.51 16.86
C PHE A 431 12.34 12.09 16.30
N SER A 432 11.20 11.45 16.51
CA SER A 432 10.97 10.07 16.08
C SER A 432 9.71 9.92 15.23
N PHE A 433 9.81 9.42 14.00
CA PHE A 433 8.67 9.28 13.08
C PHE A 433 7.93 10.61 12.82
N VAL A 434 8.68 11.71 12.76
CA VAL A 434 8.12 13.06 12.53
C VAL A 434 8.15 13.38 11.05
N ASN A 435 7.06 13.95 10.54
CA ASN A 435 6.93 14.40 9.16
C ASN A 435 7.06 15.93 9.09
N PHE A 436 8.18 16.43 8.60
CA PHE A 436 8.48 17.86 8.45
C PHE A 436 8.32 18.27 6.99
N THR A 437 7.20 18.88 6.63
CA THR A 437 6.90 19.12 5.21
C THR A 437 6.39 20.52 4.90
N TYR A 438 6.72 21.05 3.73
CA TYR A 438 6.14 22.31 3.23
C TYR A 438 6.28 23.51 4.18
N ASN A 439 7.26 23.53 5.09
CA ASN A 439 7.52 24.70 5.93
C ASN A 439 8.33 25.73 5.14
N LYS A 440 8.01 27.02 5.31
CA LYS A 440 8.51 28.09 4.41
C LYS A 440 10.03 28.30 4.41
N ASN A 441 10.74 27.88 5.45
CA ASN A 441 12.18 28.08 5.58
C ASN A 441 12.86 26.75 5.85
N PHE A 442 12.57 26.13 6.99
CA PHE A 442 13.23 24.89 7.37
C PHE A 442 12.33 23.89 8.07
N GLY A 443 12.72 22.61 8.04
CA GLY A 443 12.11 21.57 8.87
C GLY A 443 12.52 21.74 10.32
N VAL A 444 13.84 21.71 10.60
CA VAL A 444 14.40 21.97 11.94
C VAL A 444 15.62 22.89 11.86
N TYR A 445 15.62 23.93 12.68
CA TYR A 445 16.74 24.85 12.88
C TYR A 445 17.22 24.80 14.33
N LYS A 446 18.55 24.88 14.54
CA LYS A 446 19.14 25.09 15.86
C LYS A 446 20.14 26.24 15.84
N THR A 447 19.99 27.19 16.77
CA THR A 447 20.93 28.30 16.92
C THR A 447 22.34 27.78 17.26
N PRO A 448 23.40 28.23 16.55
CA PRO A 448 24.78 27.96 16.92
C PRO A 448 25.13 28.56 18.29
N THR A 449 25.83 27.78 19.12
CA THR A 449 26.30 28.21 20.44
C THR A 449 27.80 27.95 20.58
N GLU A 450 28.49 28.75 21.41
CA GLU A 450 29.93 28.58 21.63
C GLU A 450 30.26 27.24 22.31
N LYS A 451 29.38 26.81 23.23
CA LYS A 451 29.47 25.51 23.91
C LYS A 451 28.46 24.56 23.29
N PRO A 452 28.87 23.35 22.85
CA PRO A 452 27.94 22.36 22.32
C PRO A 452 27.01 21.89 23.44
N ARG A 453 25.76 22.38 23.41
CA ARG A 453 24.66 22.00 24.31
C ARG A 453 23.43 21.66 23.48
N GLY A 454 22.60 20.76 24.04
CA GLY A 454 21.38 20.24 23.42
C GLY A 454 21.61 19.60 22.07
N THR A 455 22.10 18.36 22.04
CA THR A 455 22.20 17.58 20.80
C THR A 455 20.81 17.30 20.23
N VAL A 456 20.77 17.01 18.93
CA VAL A 456 19.55 16.70 18.19
C VAL A 456 19.66 15.30 17.60
N TYR A 457 18.65 14.49 17.85
CA TYR A 457 18.54 13.13 17.36
C TYR A 457 17.31 12.98 16.48
N PHE A 458 17.50 12.36 15.32
CA PHE A 458 16.43 12.01 14.38
C PHE A 458 16.35 10.50 14.23
N SER A 459 15.12 9.98 14.15
CA SER A 459 14.84 8.56 13.86
C SER A 459 13.56 8.42 13.06
N GLY A 460 13.64 7.79 11.89
CA GLY A 460 12.48 7.56 11.01
C GLY A 460 11.74 8.84 10.59
N CYS A 461 12.42 9.99 10.58
CA CYS A 461 11.81 11.26 10.20
C CYS A 461 11.78 11.43 8.68
N ASN A 462 10.76 12.12 8.19
CA ASN A 462 10.63 12.52 6.80
C ASN A 462 10.73 14.04 6.66
N PHE A 463 11.45 14.49 5.64
CA PHE A 463 11.64 15.90 5.31
C PHE A 463 11.35 16.14 3.84
N PHE A 464 10.34 16.95 3.52
CA PHE A 464 9.95 17.16 2.13
C PHE A 464 9.49 18.60 1.89
N GLU A 465 10.07 19.24 0.87
CA GLU A 465 9.72 20.61 0.44
C GLU A 465 9.75 21.69 1.55
N ASN A 466 10.72 21.64 2.47
CA ASN A 466 10.99 22.79 3.33
C ASN A 466 11.82 23.82 2.53
N SER A 467 11.30 25.03 2.30
CA SER A 467 11.70 25.82 1.11
C SER A 467 13.18 26.22 1.03
N ASN A 468 13.87 26.39 2.15
CA ASN A 468 15.31 26.69 2.15
C ASN A 468 16.16 25.47 2.54
N ARG A 469 15.85 24.80 3.67
CA ARG A 469 16.64 23.65 4.17
C ARG A 469 15.79 22.70 4.99
N ASP A 470 15.92 21.40 4.80
CA ASP A 470 15.25 20.43 5.68
C ASP A 470 15.79 20.47 7.11
N ILE A 471 17.11 20.46 7.26
CA ILE A 471 17.82 20.54 8.53
C ILE A 471 18.87 21.64 8.45
N ASP A 472 18.76 22.63 9.32
CA ASP A 472 19.72 23.73 9.46
C ASP A 472 20.33 23.70 10.87
N ILE A 473 21.21 22.72 11.07
CA ILE A 473 21.89 22.41 12.32
C ILE A 473 23.35 22.08 11.99
N GLU A 474 24.31 22.67 12.70
CA GLU A 474 25.72 22.29 12.52
C GLU A 474 25.93 20.82 12.92
N SER A 475 26.74 20.10 12.15
CA SER A 475 26.96 18.65 12.32
C SER A 475 27.40 18.23 13.73
N LYS A 476 28.12 19.10 14.45
CA LYS A 476 28.56 18.87 15.84
C LYS A 476 27.41 18.74 16.86
N TYR A 477 26.19 19.15 16.50
CA TYR A 477 25.01 19.01 17.35
C TYR A 477 24.13 17.81 16.97
N ILE A 478 24.44 17.07 15.90
CA ILE A 478 23.62 15.94 15.44
C ILE A 478 24.26 14.64 15.92
N ASP A 479 23.53 13.87 16.73
CA ASP A 479 24.05 12.67 17.41
C ASP A 479 23.70 11.36 16.68
N SER A 480 22.83 11.39 15.66
CA SER A 480 22.48 10.19 14.88
C SER A 480 22.58 10.36 13.38
N LYS A 481 22.91 9.24 12.72
CA LYS A 481 22.89 9.05 11.26
C LYS A 481 21.87 7.98 10.88
N GLU A 482 20.66 8.05 11.47
CA GLU A 482 19.58 7.20 11.01
C GLU A 482 19.04 7.67 9.65
N THR A 483 18.37 6.77 8.93
CA THR A 483 17.81 7.06 7.62
C THR A 483 16.76 8.15 7.74
N LEU A 484 17.09 9.33 7.20
CA LEU A 484 16.15 10.40 6.94
C LEU A 484 15.47 10.12 5.61
N LEU A 485 14.15 10.23 5.59
CA LEU A 485 13.37 10.12 4.36
C LEU A 485 13.17 11.49 3.73
N THR A 486 13.07 11.53 2.42
CA THR A 486 12.75 12.73 1.64
C THR A 486 11.61 12.45 0.66
N GLU A 487 10.61 11.76 1.15
CA GLU A 487 9.49 11.22 0.37
C GLU A 487 8.29 12.18 0.44
N GLU A 488 7.58 12.31 -0.67
CA GLU A 488 6.34 13.10 -0.70
C GLU A 488 5.24 12.36 0.09
N PRO A 489 4.68 12.96 1.16
CA PRO A 489 3.73 12.28 2.03
C PRO A 489 2.32 12.10 1.43
N LEU A 490 2.08 12.54 0.18
CA LEU A 490 0.78 12.60 -0.52
C LEU A 490 -0.42 12.61 0.45
N TYR A 491 -0.80 13.77 0.96
CA TYR A 491 -1.91 13.89 1.91
C TYR A 491 -3.27 13.66 1.23
N ILE A 492 -4.25 13.14 1.99
CA ILE A 492 -5.63 12.95 1.50
C ILE A 492 -6.23 14.26 0.99
N ASP A 493 -6.20 15.31 1.82
CA ASP A 493 -6.64 16.64 1.41
C ASP A 493 -5.96 17.70 2.30
N ARG A 494 -4.76 18.09 1.90
CA ARG A 494 -4.00 19.13 2.59
C ARG A 494 -4.81 20.42 2.68
N ALA A 495 -5.57 20.80 1.64
CA ALA A 495 -6.27 22.07 1.56
C ALA A 495 -7.34 22.22 2.66
N SER A 496 -8.07 21.14 2.95
CA SER A 496 -9.09 21.09 4.02
C SER A 496 -8.57 20.73 5.41
N MET A 497 -7.25 20.82 5.64
CA MET A 497 -6.58 20.44 6.91
C MET A 497 -6.53 18.93 7.17
N ASN A 498 -6.78 18.09 6.18
CA ASN A 498 -6.67 16.64 6.31
C ASN A 498 -5.27 16.16 5.91
N TYR A 499 -4.37 16.21 6.89
CA TYR A 499 -2.98 15.75 6.79
C TYR A 499 -2.80 14.23 6.97
N ARG A 500 -3.86 13.42 6.82
CA ARG A 500 -3.71 11.97 6.74
C ARG A 500 -2.85 11.64 5.52
N ILE A 501 -1.84 10.80 5.69
CA ILE A 501 -1.05 10.25 4.59
C ILE A 501 -1.98 9.34 3.76
N ALA A 502 -2.08 9.58 2.46
CA ALA A 502 -2.93 8.79 1.60
C ALA A 502 -2.32 7.40 1.35
N PRO A 503 -3.15 6.35 1.11
CA PRO A 503 -2.65 5.00 0.81
C PRO A 503 -1.72 4.92 -0.41
N SER A 504 -1.77 5.90 -1.31
CA SER A 504 -0.88 6.00 -2.47
C SER A 504 0.51 6.56 -2.15
N SER A 505 0.74 7.09 -0.94
CA SER A 505 2.05 7.60 -0.53
C SER A 505 3.01 6.44 -0.22
N THR A 506 4.28 6.58 -0.61
CA THR A 506 5.35 5.61 -0.29
C THR A 506 5.57 5.46 1.21
N ILE A 507 5.24 6.47 2.01
CA ILE A 507 5.43 6.46 3.47
C ILE A 507 4.18 6.05 4.27
N TYR A 508 3.08 5.68 3.60
CA TYR A 508 1.81 5.31 4.25
C TYR A 508 1.96 4.22 5.31
N HIS A 509 2.81 3.23 5.07
CA HIS A 509 3.01 2.09 5.97
C HIS A 509 4.01 2.34 7.11
N LEU A 510 4.67 3.50 7.14
CA LEU A 510 5.81 3.75 8.03
C LEU A 510 5.42 4.32 9.41
N SER A 511 4.13 4.48 9.70
CA SER A 511 3.64 5.11 10.95
C SER A 511 4.25 6.49 11.23
N ILE A 512 4.64 7.21 10.17
CA ILE A 512 5.22 8.55 10.21
C ILE A 512 4.10 9.59 10.29
N GLY A 513 4.33 10.68 11.02
CA GLY A 513 3.39 11.77 11.11
C GLY A 513 2.18 11.48 12.00
N TYR A 514 1.31 12.48 12.08
CA TYR A 514 0.07 12.43 12.85
C TYR A 514 -0.87 11.33 12.36
N GLN A 515 -1.25 10.46 13.28
CA GLN A 515 -2.27 9.44 13.13
C GLN A 515 -3.57 9.99 13.69
N TYR A 516 -4.53 10.28 12.81
CA TYR A 516 -5.87 10.65 13.25
C TYR A 516 -6.45 9.47 14.02
N GLY A 517 -7.08 9.75 15.17
CA GLY A 517 -7.64 8.74 16.06
C GLY A 517 -8.29 7.59 15.29
N ASN A 518 -7.72 6.40 15.47
CA ASN A 518 -8.28 5.15 15.00
C ASN A 518 -9.56 4.83 15.73
#